data_AF-A0A1M7JB14-F1
#
_entry.id   AF-A0A1M7JB14-F1
#
_cell.length_a   1.000
_cell.length_b   1.000
_cell.length_c   1.000
_cell.angle_alpha   90.00
_cell.angle_beta   90.00
_cell.angle_gamma   90.00
#
_symmetry.space_group_name_H-M   'P 1'
#
loop_
_entity.id
_entity.type
_entity.pdbx_description
1 polymer ?
#
loop_
_entity_poly.entity_id
_entity_poly.type
_entity_poly.pdbx_seq_one_letter_code
_entity_poly.pdbx_strand_id
1 'polypeptide(L)'
;MNVKKFTAPTSREALRKVRESLGPDAVILSNRQSDGVVEILALANDDAASLAMPAPHSPMAEPAPSLDLSTAVPSARIEPRFEEELPHMSPAMAAKPASLPPQPQRRVVASHSSLATKVAAAAPAPSAPAAPQPKAAPAIDASQIAAMVSAAVASAKESAAVEMSGMMSEIRAMRGMMETQLAELSWGATQAREPHKTAVLRSMLAAGFSASLARYLIEKLPAGRDAADSLRWIKTVLTRNLQTMANEDALIDQGGVFALVGPTGVGKTTSTAKLAARCVMRHGPDKLALITTDAYRIGAHEQLRIYGKILGVMVHSVKDEADLRIALKELKNKHTVLIDTVGVSQRDQMVTEQVSMLQGAGANVKRLLCLNATATQETLSEVVRAYQGSGLAGCIMTKLDEAAAIGNVLDVVIRQKLNLFYVSNGQRVPEDLHLADPAYLIDRAFKLKRDVVYTQYLDAELPLLMSNDHGLREVHLG
;
A
#
# COMPACT_ATOMS: atom_id res chain seq x y z
N MET A 1 26.96 -21.50 17.60
CA MET A 1 26.82 -20.21 16.90
C MET A 1 28.01 -19.28 17.15
N ASN A 2 29.12 -19.55 16.45
CA ASN A 2 30.38 -18.81 16.51
C ASN A 2 30.51 -17.91 15.27
N VAL A 3 29.80 -16.78 15.26
CA VAL A 3 30.00 -15.73 14.24
C VAL A 3 31.39 -15.13 14.40
N LYS A 4 32.20 -15.16 13.34
CA LYS A 4 33.55 -14.57 13.32
C LYS A 4 33.59 -13.31 12.46
N LYS A 5 34.34 -12.31 12.92
CA LYS A 5 34.64 -11.08 12.19
C LYS A 5 36.03 -11.17 11.55
N PHE A 6 36.12 -10.88 10.26
CA PHE A 6 37.36 -10.87 9.49
C PHE A 6 37.58 -9.48 8.89
N THR A 7 38.80 -8.96 9.00
CA THR A 7 39.17 -7.66 8.42
C THR A 7 40.38 -7.80 7.50
N ALA A 8 40.39 -7.07 6.38
CA ALA A 8 41.55 -6.99 5.48
C ALA A 8 41.51 -5.71 4.62
N PRO A 9 42.65 -5.25 4.07
CA PRO A 9 42.69 -4.12 3.13
C PRO A 9 41.88 -4.35 1.84
N THR A 10 41.66 -5.61 1.45
CA THR A 10 40.87 -5.96 0.25
C THR A 10 39.82 -7.02 0.53
N SER A 11 38.69 -6.94 -0.16
CA SER A 11 37.62 -7.94 -0.08
C SER A 11 38.10 -9.34 -0.47
N ARG A 12 39.07 -9.44 -1.38
CA ARG A 12 39.67 -10.70 -1.82
C ARG A 12 40.45 -11.38 -0.70
N GLU A 13 41.18 -10.63 0.12
CA GLU A 13 41.88 -11.16 1.29
C GLU A 13 40.94 -11.45 2.46
N ALA A 14 39.93 -10.62 2.69
CA ALA A 14 38.90 -10.90 3.71
C ALA A 14 38.17 -12.21 3.39
N LEU A 15 37.76 -12.42 2.13
CA LEU A 15 37.18 -13.68 1.65
C LEU A 15 38.16 -14.86 1.68
N ARG A 16 39.47 -14.63 1.58
CA ARG A 16 40.49 -15.69 1.75
C ARG A 16 40.56 -16.13 3.22
N LYS A 17 40.65 -15.17 4.16
CA LYS A 17 40.64 -15.41 5.61
C LYS A 17 39.36 -16.12 6.08
N VAL A 18 38.20 -15.76 5.52
CA VAL A 18 36.92 -16.45 5.76
C VAL A 18 37.04 -17.93 5.38
N ARG A 19 37.49 -18.23 4.15
CA ARG A 19 37.63 -19.64 3.69
C ARG A 19 38.70 -20.42 4.45
N GLU A 20 39.81 -19.78 4.82
CA GLU A 20 40.87 -20.36 5.64
C GLU A 20 40.40 -20.71 7.07
N SER A 21 39.39 -20.04 7.62
CA SER A 21 38.97 -20.19 9.04
C SER A 21 37.58 -20.80 9.27
N LEU A 22 36.75 -20.88 8.22
CA LEU A 22 35.36 -21.39 8.26
C LEU A 22 35.03 -22.37 7.12
N GLY A 23 35.99 -22.70 6.25
CA GLY A 23 35.80 -23.60 5.11
C GLY A 23 35.27 -22.92 3.84
N PRO A 24 35.18 -23.65 2.71
CA PRO A 24 34.76 -23.09 1.43
C PRO A 24 33.30 -22.61 1.41
N ASP A 25 32.44 -23.26 2.21
CA ASP A 25 30.98 -23.06 2.26
C ASP A 25 30.52 -22.10 3.37
N ALA A 26 31.42 -21.25 3.88
CA ALA A 26 31.11 -20.30 4.95
C ALA A 26 30.06 -19.24 4.52
N VAL A 27 29.02 -19.07 5.32
CA VAL A 27 27.92 -18.13 5.05
C VAL A 27 28.30 -16.74 5.56
N ILE A 28 28.18 -15.74 4.69
CA ILE A 28 28.46 -14.33 5.01
C ILE A 28 27.16 -13.66 5.49
N LEU A 29 27.18 -13.14 6.72
CA LEU A 29 26.07 -12.37 7.30
C LEU A 29 26.11 -10.90 6.90
N SER A 30 27.31 -10.32 6.78
CA SER A 30 27.48 -8.90 6.47
C SER A 30 28.87 -8.64 5.88
N ASN A 31 28.94 -7.63 5.01
CA ASN A 31 30.16 -7.11 4.41
C ASN A 31 30.08 -5.57 4.44
N ARG A 32 31.02 -4.92 5.13
CA ARG A 32 31.08 -3.45 5.26
C ARG A 32 32.48 -2.97 4.93
N GLN A 33 32.59 -1.91 4.13
CA GLN A 33 33.85 -1.23 3.87
C GLN A 33 33.86 0.12 4.60
N SER A 34 34.94 0.41 5.31
CA SER A 34 35.16 1.65 6.06
C SER A 34 36.66 1.94 6.12
N ASP A 35 37.04 3.19 5.85
CA ASP A 35 38.42 3.71 6.01
C ASP A 35 39.51 2.84 5.33
N GLY A 36 39.19 2.33 4.14
CA GLY A 36 40.09 1.48 3.35
C GLY A 36 40.16 0.01 3.79
N VAL A 37 39.45 -0.38 4.86
CA VAL A 37 39.38 -1.76 5.36
C VAL A 37 38.03 -2.37 5.02
N VAL A 38 38.04 -3.65 4.64
CA VAL A 38 36.83 -4.47 4.41
C VAL A 38 36.64 -5.39 5.61
N GLU A 39 35.47 -5.29 6.24
CA GLU A 39 35.02 -6.12 7.36
C GLU A 39 33.94 -7.10 6.88
N ILE A 40 34.17 -8.40 7.08
CA ILE A 40 33.22 -9.47 6.76
C ILE A 40 32.86 -10.22 8.05
N LEU A 41 31.56 -10.35 8.31
CA LEU A 41 31.01 -11.20 9.36
C LEU A 41 30.51 -12.50 8.72
N ALA A 42 31.00 -13.64 9.18
CA ALA A 42 30.69 -14.95 8.61
C ALA A 42 30.57 -16.06 9.67
N LEU A 43 29.89 -17.14 9.32
CA LEU A 43 29.71 -18.35 10.13
C LEU A 43 29.96 -19.62 9.30
N ALA A 44 30.23 -20.74 9.97
CA ALA A 44 30.41 -22.04 9.31
C ALA A 44 29.06 -22.63 8.89
N ASN A 45 29.04 -23.41 7.81
CA ASN A 45 27.80 -23.98 7.24
C ASN A 45 27.03 -24.86 8.25
N ASP A 46 27.73 -25.60 9.11
CA ASP A 46 27.10 -26.45 10.13
C ASP A 46 26.38 -25.63 11.22
N ASP A 47 26.90 -24.45 11.55
CA ASP A 47 26.22 -23.47 12.41
C ASP A 47 25.05 -22.79 11.66
N ALA A 48 25.09 -22.70 10.33
CA ALA A 48 24.03 -22.10 9.50
C ALA A 48 22.74 -22.94 9.52
N ALA A 49 22.85 -24.27 9.63
CA ALA A 49 21.69 -25.16 9.74
C ALA A 49 20.79 -24.81 10.95
N SER A 50 21.35 -24.24 12.02
CA SER A 50 20.60 -23.80 13.21
C SER A 50 19.67 -22.59 12.96
N LEU A 51 19.80 -21.90 11.82
CA LEU A 51 18.87 -20.84 11.40
C LEU A 51 17.59 -21.38 10.73
N ALA A 52 17.55 -22.67 10.37
CA ALA A 52 16.45 -23.26 9.60
C ALA A 52 15.34 -23.91 10.45
N MET A 53 15.59 -24.17 11.74
CA MET A 53 14.59 -24.68 12.69
C MET A 53 14.81 -24.08 14.09
N PRO A 54 13.74 -23.77 14.86
CA PRO A 54 13.87 -23.21 16.19
C PRO A 54 14.43 -24.25 17.18
N ALA A 55 15.51 -23.91 17.87
CA ALA A 55 16.08 -24.75 18.93
C ALA A 55 15.19 -24.73 20.19
N PRO A 56 14.94 -25.89 20.84
CA PRO A 56 14.22 -25.93 22.10
C PRO A 56 15.07 -25.39 23.26
N HIS A 57 14.40 -24.80 24.26
CA HIS A 57 14.97 -24.20 25.48
C HIS A 57 15.75 -22.89 25.30
N SER A 58 15.06 -21.77 25.51
CA SER A 58 15.61 -20.44 25.77
C SER A 58 14.83 -19.82 26.95
N PRO A 59 15.47 -19.07 27.88
CA PRO A 59 14.86 -18.72 29.17
C PRO A 59 13.89 -17.53 29.09
N MET A 60 12.69 -17.78 28.54
CA MET A 60 11.53 -16.87 28.59
C MET A 60 10.29 -17.55 29.21
N ALA A 61 10.51 -18.54 30.07
CA ALA A 61 9.46 -19.27 30.78
C ALA A 61 9.48 -18.95 32.28
N GLU A 62 9.01 -17.76 32.65
CA GLU A 62 8.16 -17.51 33.84
C GLU A 62 7.59 -16.07 33.82
N PRO A 63 6.47 -15.78 34.51
CA PRO A 63 5.60 -14.65 34.15
C PRO A 63 5.91 -13.32 34.86
N ALA A 64 5.64 -12.22 34.15
CA ALA A 64 5.46 -10.88 34.72
C ALA A 64 4.06 -10.73 35.36
N PRO A 65 3.84 -9.80 36.31
CA PRO A 65 2.77 -9.93 37.30
C PRO A 65 1.35 -9.66 36.79
N SER A 66 0.40 -10.41 37.33
CA SER A 66 -1.04 -10.19 37.16
C SER A 66 -1.54 -9.01 37.99
N LEU A 67 -2.24 -8.06 37.35
CA LEU A 67 -3.07 -7.08 38.04
C LEU A 67 -4.40 -7.74 38.45
N ASP A 68 -4.61 -7.91 39.75
CA ASP A 68 -5.92 -8.28 40.32
C ASP A 68 -6.85 -7.04 40.28
N LEU A 69 -8.11 -7.26 39.92
CA LEU A 69 -9.15 -6.24 39.81
C LEU A 69 -10.36 -6.65 40.64
N SER A 70 -10.21 -6.57 41.97
CA SER A 70 -11.30 -6.89 42.90
C SER A 70 -11.39 -5.95 44.12
N THR A 71 -12.64 -5.58 44.43
CA THR A 71 -13.16 -4.96 45.67
C THR A 71 -12.96 -3.45 45.96
N ALA A 72 -14.11 -2.83 46.25
CA ALA A 72 -14.40 -1.83 47.29
C ALA A 72 -13.76 -0.41 47.27
N VAL A 73 -14.66 0.59 47.30
CA VAL A 73 -14.42 1.96 47.79
C VAL A 73 -14.71 1.98 49.30
N PRO A 74 -13.95 2.72 50.12
CA PRO A 74 -14.59 3.86 50.80
C PRO A 74 -13.72 5.13 50.91
N SER A 75 -14.41 6.24 51.18
CA SER A 75 -13.94 7.63 51.17
C SER A 75 -12.79 8.00 52.13
N ALA A 76 -11.96 8.96 51.71
CA ALA A 76 -11.25 9.90 52.58
C ALA A 76 -11.16 11.30 51.92
N ARG A 77 -10.94 12.34 52.72
CA ARG A 77 -11.02 13.78 52.36
C ARG A 77 -9.88 14.52 53.04
N ILE A 78 -9.17 15.42 52.33
CA ILE A 78 -8.39 16.57 52.87
C ILE A 78 -7.75 17.38 51.71
N GLU A 79 -7.67 18.71 51.88
CA GLU A 79 -6.87 19.67 51.11
C GLU A 79 -6.03 20.52 52.12
N PRO A 80 -5.31 21.59 51.72
CA PRO A 80 -4.03 21.58 51.00
C PRO A 80 -2.92 22.31 51.80
N ARG A 81 -1.67 22.36 51.30
CA ARG A 81 -0.72 23.41 51.73
C ARG A 81 0.39 23.71 50.72
N PHE A 82 1.17 24.75 51.03
CA PHE A 82 2.01 25.58 50.16
C PHE A 82 3.47 25.60 50.65
N GLU A 83 4.27 26.50 50.04
CA GLU A 83 5.65 26.88 50.39
C GLU A 83 6.73 25.83 50.05
N GLU A 84 7.99 26.17 49.77
CA GLU A 84 8.70 27.24 49.02
C GLU A 84 10.18 27.09 49.41
N GLU A 85 11.13 27.26 48.48
CA GLU A 85 12.35 28.08 48.67
C GLU A 85 13.29 28.04 47.46
N LEU A 86 13.97 29.17 47.23
CA LEU A 86 15.09 29.38 46.31
C LEU A 86 16.04 30.38 46.99
N PRO A 87 17.35 30.37 46.64
CA PRO A 87 18.06 31.64 46.54
C PRO A 87 18.75 31.87 45.18
N HIS A 88 18.84 33.15 44.80
CA HIS A 88 19.46 33.64 43.57
C HIS A 88 20.98 33.86 43.73
N MET A 89 21.67 34.16 42.62
CA MET A 89 22.30 35.49 42.45
C MET A 89 22.43 35.86 40.95
N SER A 90 22.69 37.15 40.70
CA SER A 90 22.36 37.91 39.47
C SER A 90 23.58 38.76 39.01
N PRO A 91 23.52 39.70 38.02
CA PRO A 91 22.47 40.11 37.07
C PRO A 91 22.90 39.81 35.60
N ALA A 92 22.41 40.40 34.48
CA ALA A 92 21.60 41.59 34.18
C ALA A 92 20.87 41.39 32.81
N MET A 93 20.13 42.32 32.18
CA MET A 93 19.86 43.75 32.43
C MET A 93 18.46 44.17 31.90
N ALA A 94 18.29 45.43 31.50
CA ALA A 94 17.08 46.08 30.98
C ALA A 94 16.91 45.89 29.44
N ALA A 95 15.73 46.03 28.80
CA ALA A 95 14.35 46.24 29.27
C ALA A 95 13.32 45.74 28.21
N LYS A 96 12.00 45.82 28.52
CA LYS A 96 10.87 45.24 27.76
C LYS A 96 10.21 46.21 26.73
N PRO A 97 9.30 45.73 25.84
CA PRO A 97 9.06 46.33 24.51
C PRO A 97 7.71 47.08 24.35
N ALA A 98 7.48 47.64 23.14
CA ALA A 98 6.16 48.12 22.69
C ALA A 98 5.91 47.94 21.17
N SER A 99 4.66 47.57 20.84
CA SER A 99 3.86 47.84 19.61
C SER A 99 4.48 47.79 18.19
N LEU A 100 3.90 46.92 17.35
CA LEU A 100 3.87 47.04 15.87
C LEU A 100 2.72 47.97 15.40
N PRO A 101 2.98 48.84 14.40
CA PRO A 101 1.99 49.38 13.46
C PRO A 101 2.34 49.01 11.98
N PRO A 102 1.52 49.35 10.95
CA PRO A 102 1.26 48.43 9.83
C PRO A 102 1.90 48.73 8.46
N GLN A 103 1.51 47.91 7.47
CA GLN A 103 1.96 47.86 6.07
C GLN A 103 1.85 49.19 5.28
N PRO A 104 2.79 49.48 4.36
CA PRO A 104 2.57 50.34 3.21
C PRO A 104 1.98 49.56 2.00
N GLN A 105 1.24 50.26 1.13
CA GLN A 105 0.49 49.67 0.02
C GLN A 105 1.33 49.42 -1.24
N ARG A 106 0.89 48.50 -2.10
CA ARG A 106 1.45 48.23 -3.44
C ARG A 106 0.45 48.66 -4.53
N ARG A 107 0.84 49.55 -5.45
CA ARG A 107 -0.02 49.96 -6.58
C ARG A 107 0.82 50.35 -7.81
N VAL A 108 0.48 49.76 -8.97
CA VAL A 108 0.52 50.28 -10.38
C VAL A 108 1.75 51.15 -10.76
N VAL A 109 2.52 50.85 -11.82
CA VAL A 109 2.05 50.81 -13.22
C VAL A 109 2.71 49.69 -14.05
N ALA A 110 2.04 49.28 -15.13
CA ALA A 110 2.63 48.53 -16.24
C ALA A 110 3.03 49.46 -17.39
N SER A 111 4.06 49.09 -18.16
CA SER A 111 4.35 49.64 -19.49
C SER A 111 4.97 48.56 -20.38
N HIS A 112 4.83 48.72 -21.70
CA HIS A 112 5.03 47.64 -22.68
C HIS A 112 6.41 47.63 -23.35
N SER A 113 6.64 46.52 -24.09
CA SER A 113 7.29 46.47 -25.42
C SER A 113 8.79 46.78 -25.60
N SER A 114 9.54 45.68 -25.76
CA SER A 114 10.33 45.34 -26.97
C SER A 114 11.60 46.11 -27.41
N LEU A 115 12.69 45.32 -27.47
CA LEU A 115 13.64 45.14 -28.60
C LEU A 115 14.75 46.17 -28.96
N ALA A 116 15.93 45.57 -29.19
CA ALA A 116 16.92 45.89 -30.24
C ALA A 116 17.81 47.15 -30.17
N THR A 117 18.92 47.04 -29.43
CA THR A 117 20.28 46.96 -30.01
C THR A 117 20.76 48.02 -31.06
N LYS A 118 21.56 48.98 -30.57
CA LYS A 118 22.83 49.55 -31.13
C LYS A 118 22.86 50.71 -32.17
N VAL A 119 23.60 51.76 -31.73
CA VAL A 119 24.81 52.39 -32.35
C VAL A 119 24.69 53.65 -33.24
N ALA A 120 25.58 54.62 -32.92
CA ALA A 120 26.11 55.76 -33.70
C ALA A 120 25.17 56.94 -34.07
N ALA A 121 25.63 58.20 -34.13
CA ALA A 121 26.84 58.83 -33.57
C ALA A 121 26.75 60.38 -33.56
N ALA A 122 27.55 61.01 -32.68
CA ALA A 122 28.08 62.39 -32.72
C ALA A 122 27.11 63.62 -32.76
N ALA A 123 27.55 64.70 -32.10
CA ALA A 123 26.90 66.03 -32.08
C ALA A 123 27.57 67.00 -33.09
N PRO A 124 27.06 68.24 -33.33
CA PRO A 124 27.25 69.33 -32.36
C PRO A 124 26.06 70.34 -32.23
N ALA A 125 26.26 71.37 -31.40
CA ALA A 125 25.47 72.60 -31.26
C ALA A 125 26.43 73.82 -31.40
N PRO A 126 26.02 75.11 -31.36
CA PRO A 126 24.68 75.74 -31.20
C PRO A 126 24.33 76.60 -32.46
N SER A 127 23.65 77.76 -32.50
CA SER A 127 23.01 78.70 -31.54
C SER A 127 21.98 79.63 -32.24
N ALA A 128 21.29 80.46 -31.43
CA ALA A 128 20.60 81.72 -31.79
C ALA A 128 19.23 81.64 -32.55
N PRO A 129 18.36 82.67 -32.47
CA PRO A 129 16.91 82.48 -32.62
C PRO A 129 16.23 83.22 -33.79
N ALA A 130 15.20 82.58 -34.36
CA ALA A 130 14.09 83.22 -35.07
C ALA A 130 12.85 82.31 -35.07
N ALA A 131 11.67 82.87 -35.33
CA ALA A 131 10.38 82.17 -35.40
C ALA A 131 9.54 82.77 -36.54
N PRO A 132 8.37 82.18 -36.91
CA PRO A 132 7.97 80.77 -36.94
C PRO A 132 7.44 80.34 -38.34
N GLN A 133 7.26 79.03 -38.61
CA GLN A 133 6.25 78.49 -39.57
C GLN A 133 6.11 76.95 -39.42
N PRO A 134 5.12 76.26 -40.02
CA PRO A 134 4.19 75.47 -39.21
C PRO A 134 4.22 73.95 -39.44
N LYS A 135 3.60 73.21 -38.51
CA LYS A 135 2.95 71.91 -38.74
C LYS A 135 1.79 71.72 -37.77
N ALA A 136 0.72 71.07 -38.23
CA ALA A 136 -0.52 70.88 -37.47
C ALA A 136 -0.38 69.80 -36.38
N ALA A 137 -1.32 69.79 -35.44
CA ALA A 137 -1.27 68.98 -34.22
C ALA A 137 -1.30 67.45 -34.48
N PRO A 138 -0.70 66.64 -33.58
CA PRO A 138 -0.86 65.19 -33.62
C PRO A 138 -2.29 64.80 -33.23
N ALA A 139 -2.89 63.87 -33.99
CA ALA A 139 -4.17 63.27 -33.66
C ALA A 139 -4.02 62.22 -32.55
N ILE A 140 -5.08 62.02 -31.76
CA ILE A 140 -5.14 60.95 -30.75
C ILE A 140 -5.36 59.61 -31.46
N ASP A 141 -4.42 58.69 -31.33
CA ASP A 141 -4.50 57.37 -31.97
C ASP A 141 -5.46 56.43 -31.23
N ALA A 142 -6.59 56.13 -31.88
CA ALA A 142 -7.63 55.26 -31.35
C ALA A 142 -7.17 53.81 -31.08
N SER A 143 -6.09 53.35 -31.73
CA SER A 143 -5.57 51.99 -31.56
C SER A 143 -5.00 51.75 -30.15
N GLN A 144 -4.35 52.75 -29.55
CA GLN A 144 -3.77 52.65 -28.21
C GLN A 144 -4.87 52.59 -27.13
N ILE A 145 -5.93 53.38 -27.31
CA ILE A 145 -7.10 53.36 -26.41
C ILE A 145 -7.79 51.98 -26.46
N ALA A 146 -7.97 51.41 -27.66
CA ALA A 146 -8.54 50.07 -27.82
C ALA A 146 -7.69 48.98 -27.15
N ALA A 147 -6.35 49.06 -27.26
CA ALA A 147 -5.44 48.12 -26.59
C ALA A 147 -5.53 48.20 -25.05
N MET A 148 -5.57 49.41 -24.48
CA MET A 148 -5.71 49.61 -23.03
C MET A 148 -7.06 49.11 -22.50
N VAL A 149 -8.16 49.37 -23.23
CA VAL A 149 -9.49 48.86 -22.88
C VAL A 149 -9.53 47.33 -22.93
N SER A 150 -8.94 46.71 -23.96
CA SER A 150 -8.85 45.25 -24.07
C SER A 150 -8.09 44.61 -22.90
N ALA A 151 -6.95 45.18 -22.50
CA ALA A 151 -6.18 44.71 -21.35
C ALA A 151 -6.94 44.86 -20.02
N ALA A 152 -7.66 45.97 -19.83
CA ALA A 152 -8.49 46.19 -18.65
C ALA A 152 -9.66 45.19 -18.58
N VAL A 153 -10.34 44.92 -19.70
CA VAL A 153 -11.41 43.93 -19.79
C VAL A 153 -10.89 42.51 -19.53
N ALA A 154 -9.70 42.16 -20.01
CA ALA A 154 -9.07 40.87 -19.72
C ALA A 154 -8.78 40.69 -18.22
N SER A 155 -8.16 41.68 -17.57
CA SER A 155 -7.84 41.63 -16.15
C SER A 155 -9.11 41.62 -15.27
N ALA A 156 -10.15 42.36 -15.63
CA ALA A 156 -11.45 42.32 -14.96
C ALA A 156 -12.12 40.95 -15.08
N LYS A 157 -12.07 40.33 -16.26
CA LYS A 157 -12.60 38.99 -16.51
C LYS A 157 -11.85 37.89 -15.75
N GLU A 158 -10.53 38.01 -15.63
CA GLU A 158 -9.70 37.12 -14.82
C GLU A 158 -10.00 37.25 -13.32
N SER A 159 -10.13 38.49 -12.83
CA SER A 159 -10.49 38.79 -11.44
C SER A 159 -11.87 38.21 -11.09
N ALA A 160 -12.88 38.46 -11.93
CA ALA A 160 -14.22 37.91 -11.76
C ALA A 160 -14.26 36.37 -11.84
N ALA A 161 -13.37 35.74 -12.62
CA ALA A 161 -13.25 34.29 -12.67
C ALA A 161 -12.65 33.71 -11.37
N VAL A 162 -11.69 34.42 -10.74
CA VAL A 162 -11.13 34.04 -9.43
C VAL A 162 -12.17 34.21 -8.32
N GLU A 163 -12.91 35.33 -8.29
CA GLU A 163 -13.99 35.56 -7.33
C GLU A 163 -15.13 34.54 -7.48
N MET A 164 -15.56 34.24 -8.71
CA MET A 164 -16.54 33.19 -9.00
C MET A 164 -16.03 31.80 -8.58
N SER A 165 -14.74 31.51 -8.76
CA SER A 165 -14.13 30.25 -8.28
C SER A 165 -14.15 30.15 -6.76
N GLY A 166 -13.85 31.25 -6.06
CA GLY A 166 -13.96 31.37 -4.60
C GLY A 166 -15.39 31.12 -4.12
N MET A 167 -16.36 31.85 -4.66
CA MET A 167 -17.79 31.68 -4.34
C MET A 167 -18.28 30.26 -4.63
N MET A 168 -17.85 29.65 -5.74
CA MET A 168 -18.18 28.25 -6.05
C MET A 168 -17.49 27.23 -5.12
N SER A 169 -16.36 27.59 -4.49
CA SER A 169 -15.75 26.76 -3.44
C SER A 169 -16.48 26.90 -2.09
N GLU A 170 -16.93 28.11 -1.73
CA GLU A 170 -17.74 28.36 -0.54
C GLU A 170 -19.11 27.69 -0.64
N ILE A 171 -19.79 27.79 -1.79
CA ILE A 171 -21.06 27.09 -2.04
C ILE A 171 -20.87 25.57 -1.93
N ARG A 172 -19.75 25.00 -2.41
CA ARG A 172 -19.44 23.58 -2.24
C ARG A 172 -19.18 23.22 -0.78
N ALA A 173 -18.50 24.07 -0.02
CA ALA A 173 -18.25 23.87 1.42
C ALA A 173 -19.56 23.93 2.23
N MET A 174 -20.42 24.93 1.97
CA MET A 174 -21.76 25.03 2.57
C MET A 174 -22.62 23.82 2.23
N ARG A 175 -22.61 23.37 0.97
CA ARG A 175 -23.36 22.18 0.55
C ARG A 175 -22.84 20.92 1.26
N GLY A 176 -21.52 20.75 1.39
CA GLY A 176 -20.93 19.65 2.14
C GLY A 176 -21.29 19.66 3.64
N MET A 177 -21.31 20.84 4.27
CA MET A 177 -21.79 20.98 5.66
C MET A 177 -23.28 20.61 5.80
N MET A 178 -24.13 21.05 4.88
CA MET A 178 -25.55 20.67 4.86
C MET A 178 -25.76 19.19 4.58
N GLU A 179 -25.03 18.60 3.63
CA GLU A 179 -25.01 17.17 3.34
C GLU A 179 -24.62 16.35 4.59
N THR A 180 -23.63 16.83 5.35
CA THR A 180 -23.17 16.21 6.60
C THR A 180 -24.25 16.29 7.69
N GLN A 181 -24.82 17.47 7.96
CA GLN A 181 -25.86 17.66 8.98
C GLN A 181 -27.15 16.88 8.66
N LEU A 182 -27.55 16.80 7.39
CA LEU A 182 -28.70 15.99 6.96
C LEU A 182 -28.41 14.49 7.10
N ALA A 183 -27.18 14.05 6.83
CA ALA A 183 -26.77 12.67 7.08
C ALA A 183 -26.79 12.33 8.57
N GLU A 184 -26.23 13.17 9.44
CA GLU A 184 -26.24 13.00 10.90
C GLU A 184 -27.66 12.85 11.46
N LEU A 185 -28.58 13.74 11.07
CA LEU A 185 -30.00 13.69 11.49
C LEU A 185 -30.70 12.42 10.98
N SER A 186 -30.50 12.05 9.71
CA SER A 186 -31.08 10.85 9.10
C SER A 186 -30.57 9.56 9.77
N TRP A 187 -29.26 9.48 10.01
CA TRP A 187 -28.64 8.30 10.62
C TRP A 187 -28.94 8.19 12.11
N GLY A 188 -28.94 9.29 12.87
CA GLY A 188 -29.32 9.28 14.29
C GLY A 188 -30.76 8.81 14.52
N ALA A 189 -31.70 9.29 13.68
CA ALA A 189 -33.08 8.80 13.69
C ALA A 189 -33.20 7.32 13.30
N THR A 190 -32.28 6.80 12.49
CA THR A 190 -32.23 5.39 12.08
C THR A 190 -31.62 4.51 13.18
N GLN A 191 -30.52 4.93 13.82
CA GLN A 191 -29.91 4.22 14.95
C GLN A 191 -30.91 3.99 16.10
N ALA A 192 -31.70 5.02 16.44
CA ALA A 192 -32.73 4.93 17.47
C ALA A 192 -33.89 3.98 17.13
N ARG A 193 -34.11 3.69 15.83
CA ARG A 193 -35.17 2.79 15.35
C ARG A 193 -34.69 1.37 15.12
N GLU A 194 -33.44 1.18 14.68
CA GLU A 194 -32.91 -0.11 14.24
C GLU A 194 -31.53 -0.44 14.85
N PRO A 195 -31.39 -0.49 16.20
CA PRO A 195 -30.09 -0.64 16.87
C PRO A 195 -29.35 -1.95 16.51
N HIS A 196 -30.08 -2.97 16.06
CA HIS A 196 -29.50 -4.22 15.54
C HIS A 196 -28.65 -4.00 14.28
N LYS A 197 -29.02 -3.05 13.40
CA LYS A 197 -28.22 -2.67 12.21
C LYS A 197 -26.94 -1.96 12.62
N THR A 198 -27.00 -1.07 13.60
CA THR A 198 -25.85 -0.32 14.13
C THR A 198 -24.80 -1.25 14.74
N ALA A 199 -25.22 -2.20 15.57
CA ALA A 199 -24.34 -3.21 16.16
C ALA A 199 -23.66 -4.09 15.08
N VAL A 200 -24.39 -4.43 14.02
CA VAL A 200 -23.87 -5.21 12.89
C VAL A 200 -22.91 -4.38 12.02
N LEU A 201 -23.18 -3.09 11.78
CA LEU A 201 -22.23 -2.19 11.10
C LEU A 201 -20.90 -2.11 11.85
N ARG A 202 -20.95 -1.84 13.16
CA ARG A 202 -19.74 -1.78 13.99
C ARG A 202 -18.95 -3.08 13.93
N SER A 203 -19.64 -4.22 13.93
CA SER A 203 -19.04 -5.55 13.79
C SER A 203 -18.35 -5.76 12.44
N MET A 204 -18.93 -5.27 11.33
CA MET A 204 -18.31 -5.34 9.99
C MET A 204 -17.08 -4.44 9.87
N LEU A 205 -17.17 -3.19 10.35
CA LEU A 205 -16.06 -2.24 10.31
C LEU A 205 -14.90 -2.70 11.20
N ALA A 206 -15.18 -3.26 12.39
CA ALA A 206 -14.17 -3.83 13.28
C ALA A 206 -13.47 -5.06 12.68
N ALA A 207 -14.19 -5.90 11.93
CA ALA A 207 -13.63 -7.02 11.16
C ALA A 207 -12.81 -6.57 9.93
N GLY A 208 -12.92 -5.30 9.52
CA GLY A 208 -12.13 -4.67 8.46
C GLY A 208 -12.78 -4.63 7.08
N PHE A 209 -14.09 -4.88 6.95
CA PHE A 209 -14.82 -4.71 5.69
C PHE A 209 -15.11 -3.22 5.41
N SER A 210 -15.19 -2.81 4.13
CA SER A 210 -15.54 -1.43 3.74
C SER A 210 -16.86 -0.93 4.30
N ALA A 211 -16.92 0.38 4.54
CA ALA A 211 -18.17 1.12 4.72
C ALA A 211 -19.15 0.87 3.57
N SER A 212 -18.69 0.82 2.32
CA SER A 212 -19.52 0.58 1.12
C SER A 212 -20.16 -0.81 1.11
N LEU A 213 -19.39 -1.88 1.36
CA LEU A 213 -19.94 -3.25 1.45
C LEU A 213 -20.85 -3.41 2.67
N ALA A 214 -20.47 -2.84 3.81
CA ALA A 214 -21.27 -2.94 5.03
C ALA A 214 -22.62 -2.23 4.90
N ARG A 215 -22.64 -1.01 4.34
CA ARG A 215 -23.88 -0.27 4.05
C ARG A 215 -24.79 -1.06 3.10
N TYR A 216 -24.24 -1.56 1.98
CA TYR A 216 -24.98 -2.38 1.01
C TYR A 216 -25.63 -3.62 1.67
N LEU A 217 -24.90 -4.37 2.49
CA LEU A 217 -25.47 -5.56 3.14
C LEU A 217 -26.51 -5.21 4.21
N ILE A 218 -26.39 -4.06 4.88
CA ILE A 218 -27.35 -3.59 5.89
C ILE A 218 -28.64 -3.05 5.24
N GLU A 219 -28.56 -2.41 4.08
CA GLU A 219 -29.73 -2.03 3.26
C GLU A 219 -30.51 -3.24 2.74
N LYS A 220 -29.83 -4.38 2.53
CA LYS A 220 -30.45 -5.65 2.10
C LYS A 220 -30.85 -6.57 3.26
N LEU A 221 -30.63 -6.17 4.51
CA LEU A 221 -30.91 -6.98 5.70
C LEU A 221 -32.44 -7.17 5.89
N PRO A 222 -32.95 -8.40 6.04
CA PRO A 222 -34.37 -8.62 6.28
C PRO A 222 -34.81 -8.07 7.64
N ALA A 223 -35.95 -7.37 7.66
CA ALA A 223 -36.54 -6.78 8.86
C ALA A 223 -36.91 -7.84 9.93
N GLY A 224 -37.00 -7.40 11.19
CA GLY A 224 -37.48 -8.23 12.31
C GLY A 224 -36.47 -9.23 12.88
N ARG A 225 -35.18 -9.11 12.55
CA ARG A 225 -34.09 -9.93 13.12
C ARG A 225 -33.43 -9.24 14.31
N ASP A 226 -32.94 -10.03 15.27
CA ASP A 226 -32.02 -9.53 16.29
C ASP A 226 -30.60 -9.30 15.70
N ALA A 227 -29.67 -8.78 16.50
CA ALA A 227 -28.30 -8.52 16.04
C ALA A 227 -27.51 -9.80 15.71
N ALA A 228 -27.80 -10.93 16.36
CA ALA A 228 -27.07 -12.18 16.17
C ALA A 228 -27.52 -12.93 14.90
N ASP A 229 -28.82 -12.99 14.65
CA ASP A 229 -29.44 -13.52 13.43
C ASP A 229 -29.17 -12.62 12.22
N SER A 230 -29.02 -11.32 12.44
CA SER A 230 -28.56 -10.36 11.42
C SER A 230 -27.10 -10.59 11.05
N LEU A 231 -26.21 -10.75 12.04
CA LEU A 231 -24.80 -11.08 11.79
C LEU A 231 -24.65 -12.47 11.14
N ARG A 232 -25.46 -13.46 11.54
CA ARG A 232 -25.50 -14.79 10.91
C ARG A 232 -25.95 -14.72 9.45
N TRP A 233 -26.90 -13.83 9.12
CA TRP A 233 -27.32 -13.57 7.75
C TRP A 233 -26.18 -12.93 6.94
N ILE A 234 -25.51 -11.88 7.46
CA ILE A 234 -24.37 -11.25 6.77
C ILE A 234 -23.23 -12.25 6.54
N LYS A 235 -22.85 -13.04 7.56
CA LYS A 235 -21.88 -14.13 7.37
C LYS A 235 -22.30 -15.08 6.24
N THR A 236 -23.57 -15.50 6.22
CA THR A 236 -24.12 -16.37 5.15
C THR A 236 -24.01 -15.74 3.76
N VAL A 237 -24.29 -14.45 3.61
CA VAL A 237 -24.20 -13.74 2.31
C VAL A 237 -22.74 -13.60 1.87
N LEU A 238 -21.83 -13.25 2.78
CA LEU A 238 -20.39 -13.17 2.50
C LEU A 238 -19.81 -14.54 2.10
N THR A 239 -20.12 -15.60 2.85
CA THR A 239 -19.70 -16.98 2.57
C THR A 239 -20.17 -17.45 1.19
N ARG A 240 -21.37 -17.06 0.74
CA ARG A 240 -21.90 -17.41 -0.59
C ARG A 240 -21.27 -16.63 -1.75
N ASN A 241 -20.75 -15.43 -1.50
CA ASN A 241 -20.14 -14.58 -2.52
C ASN A 241 -18.61 -14.69 -2.59
N LEU A 242 -17.98 -15.32 -1.59
CA LEU A 242 -16.56 -15.66 -1.59
C LEU A 242 -16.32 -16.89 -2.48
N GLN A 243 -15.96 -16.64 -3.74
CA GLN A 243 -15.63 -17.69 -4.70
C GLN A 243 -14.31 -18.38 -4.32
N THR A 244 -14.33 -19.71 -4.20
CA THR A 244 -13.16 -20.53 -3.84
C THR A 244 -13.02 -21.76 -4.72
N MET A 245 -11.79 -22.25 -4.86
CA MET A 245 -11.53 -23.53 -5.51
C MET A 245 -12.02 -24.70 -4.65
N ALA A 246 -13.04 -25.42 -5.12
CA ALA A 246 -13.65 -26.53 -4.38
C ALA A 246 -12.82 -27.83 -4.34
N ASN A 247 -11.84 -27.99 -5.24
CA ASN A 247 -11.01 -29.20 -5.30
C ASN A 247 -9.59 -28.89 -5.82
N GLU A 248 -8.58 -29.15 -5.00
CA GLU A 248 -7.16 -29.05 -5.37
C GLU A 248 -6.73 -30.16 -6.33
N ASP A 249 -7.22 -31.38 -6.13
CA ASP A 249 -6.86 -32.55 -6.92
C ASP A 249 -7.09 -32.30 -8.40
N ALA A 250 -8.28 -31.78 -8.74
CA ALA A 250 -8.63 -31.41 -10.11
C ALA A 250 -7.72 -30.32 -10.72
N LEU A 251 -7.14 -29.44 -9.91
CA LEU A 251 -6.18 -28.44 -10.40
C LEU A 251 -4.81 -29.06 -10.69
N ILE A 252 -4.29 -29.84 -9.75
CA ILE A 252 -2.96 -30.45 -9.89
C ILE A 252 -3.00 -31.58 -10.94
N ASP A 253 -4.11 -32.31 -11.06
CA ASP A 253 -4.33 -33.32 -12.10
C ASP A 253 -4.60 -32.72 -13.49
N GLN A 254 -5.19 -31.52 -13.58
CA GLN A 254 -5.25 -30.80 -14.86
C GLN A 254 -3.88 -30.23 -15.28
N GLY A 255 -3.10 -29.74 -14.33
CA GLY A 255 -1.79 -29.13 -14.60
C GLY A 255 -1.85 -27.88 -15.48
N GLY A 256 -0.81 -27.71 -16.30
CA GLY A 256 -0.59 -26.57 -17.19
C GLY A 256 0.39 -25.52 -16.63
N VAL A 257 0.40 -24.34 -17.24
CA VAL A 257 1.33 -23.25 -16.92
C VAL A 257 0.65 -22.24 -15.98
N PHE A 258 1.25 -22.01 -14.82
CA PHE A 258 0.78 -21.02 -13.85
C PHE A 258 1.87 -19.98 -13.57
N ALA A 259 1.49 -18.71 -13.44
CA ALA A 259 2.39 -17.63 -13.04
C ALA A 259 1.89 -16.96 -11.76
N LEU A 260 2.71 -16.94 -10.73
CA LEU A 260 2.38 -16.25 -9.48
C LEU A 260 2.84 -14.80 -9.62
N VAL A 261 1.91 -13.86 -9.47
CA VAL A 261 2.11 -12.43 -9.78
C VAL A 261 1.68 -11.54 -8.59
N GLY A 262 2.13 -10.28 -8.58
CA GLY A 262 1.80 -9.31 -7.53
C GLY A 262 3.02 -8.57 -6.95
N PRO A 263 2.81 -7.70 -5.94
CA PRO A 263 3.82 -6.77 -5.42
C PRO A 263 5.13 -7.38 -4.88
N THR A 264 6.10 -6.51 -4.61
CA THR A 264 7.26 -6.84 -3.76
C THR A 264 6.80 -7.31 -2.36
N GLY A 265 7.55 -8.21 -1.73
CA GLY A 265 7.26 -8.71 -0.37
C GLY A 265 6.00 -9.57 -0.19
N VAL A 266 5.12 -9.67 -1.19
CA VAL A 266 3.80 -10.34 -1.11
C VAL A 266 3.85 -11.87 -0.94
N GLY A 267 5.03 -12.49 -0.96
CA GLY A 267 5.20 -13.93 -0.75
C GLY A 267 5.05 -14.82 -2.00
N LYS A 268 5.27 -14.28 -3.22
CA LYS A 268 5.28 -15.06 -4.48
C LYS A 268 6.20 -16.29 -4.40
N THR A 269 7.51 -16.08 -4.25
CA THR A 269 8.53 -17.15 -4.26
C THR A 269 8.25 -18.26 -3.25
N THR A 270 7.81 -17.92 -2.04
CA THR A 270 7.40 -18.90 -1.02
C THR A 270 6.13 -19.65 -1.44
N SER A 271 5.13 -18.96 -2.02
CA SER A 271 3.91 -19.59 -2.53
C SER A 271 4.20 -20.50 -3.72
N THR A 272 5.13 -20.11 -4.61
CA THR A 272 5.65 -20.93 -5.70
C THR A 272 6.29 -22.21 -5.16
N ALA A 273 7.11 -22.11 -4.10
CA ALA A 273 7.72 -23.26 -3.45
C ALA A 273 6.68 -24.20 -2.77
N LYS A 274 5.67 -23.65 -2.09
CA LYS A 274 4.59 -24.45 -1.47
C LYS A 274 3.75 -25.19 -2.52
N LEU A 275 3.38 -24.53 -3.62
CA LEU A 275 2.65 -25.14 -4.72
C LEU A 275 3.51 -26.16 -5.48
N ALA A 276 4.80 -25.86 -5.67
CA ALA A 276 5.77 -26.79 -6.26
C ALA A 276 5.87 -28.08 -5.46
N ALA A 277 6.05 -27.98 -4.13
CA ALA A 277 6.12 -29.14 -3.24
C ALA A 277 4.84 -30.00 -3.33
N ARG A 278 3.65 -29.38 -3.35
CA ARG A 278 2.37 -30.08 -3.55
C ARG A 278 2.28 -30.81 -4.89
N CYS A 279 2.71 -30.18 -5.99
CA CYS A 279 2.81 -30.82 -7.30
C CYS A 279 3.78 -32.02 -7.31
N VAL A 280 4.95 -31.89 -6.66
CA VAL A 280 5.96 -32.96 -6.56
C VAL A 280 5.47 -34.13 -5.71
N MET A 281 4.79 -33.87 -4.59
CA MET A 281 4.18 -34.92 -3.75
C MET A 281 3.11 -35.73 -4.48
N ARG A 282 2.43 -35.15 -5.47
CA ARG A 282 1.37 -35.81 -6.24
C ARG A 282 1.89 -36.54 -7.49
N HIS A 283 2.74 -35.89 -8.27
CA HIS A 283 3.14 -36.33 -9.62
C HIS A 283 4.63 -36.62 -9.80
N GLY A 284 5.43 -36.44 -8.75
CA GLY A 284 6.89 -36.56 -8.80
C GLY A 284 7.61 -35.35 -9.43
N PRO A 285 8.93 -35.22 -9.22
CA PRO A 285 9.70 -34.07 -9.70
C PRO A 285 9.78 -33.99 -11.22
N ASP A 286 9.81 -35.15 -11.90
CA ASP A 286 9.92 -35.22 -13.37
C ASP A 286 8.73 -34.58 -14.10
N LYS A 287 7.57 -34.48 -13.45
CA LYS A 287 6.36 -33.87 -14.00
C LYS A 287 6.29 -32.35 -13.82
N LEU A 288 7.10 -31.78 -12.93
CA LEU A 288 7.16 -30.34 -12.67
C LEU A 288 8.36 -29.69 -13.38
N ALA A 289 8.22 -28.41 -13.73
CA ALA A 289 9.36 -27.50 -13.91
C ALA A 289 9.07 -26.14 -13.26
N LEU A 290 10.14 -25.47 -12.84
CA LEU A 290 10.10 -24.13 -12.26
C LEU A 290 10.78 -23.14 -13.19
N ILE A 291 10.17 -21.97 -13.37
CA ILE A 291 10.76 -20.83 -14.06
C ILE A 291 10.80 -19.67 -13.06
N THR A 292 11.84 -18.84 -13.10
CA THR A 292 11.85 -17.53 -12.45
C THR A 292 12.15 -16.42 -13.45
N THR A 293 11.43 -15.31 -13.33
CA THR A 293 11.74 -14.05 -14.04
C THR A 293 12.45 -13.02 -13.15
N ASP A 294 12.69 -13.34 -11.87
CA ASP A 294 13.42 -12.48 -10.94
C ASP A 294 14.94 -12.72 -11.01
N ALA A 295 15.48 -12.69 -12.22
CA ALA A 295 16.90 -12.94 -12.51
C ALA A 295 17.85 -11.87 -11.92
N TYR A 296 17.31 -10.75 -11.44
CA TYR A 296 18.07 -9.62 -10.89
C TYR A 296 18.19 -9.65 -9.36
N ARG A 297 17.17 -10.11 -8.62
CA ARG A 297 17.19 -10.12 -7.15
C ARG A 297 17.79 -11.41 -6.63
N ILE A 298 19.13 -11.43 -6.53
CA ILE A 298 19.98 -12.55 -6.08
C ILE A 298 19.27 -13.45 -5.04
N GLY A 299 18.88 -12.91 -3.89
CA GLY A 299 18.27 -13.71 -2.81
C GLY A 299 16.95 -14.41 -3.17
N ALA A 300 16.11 -13.85 -4.05
CA ALA A 300 14.86 -14.49 -4.47
C ALA A 300 15.11 -15.62 -5.49
N HIS A 301 15.98 -15.35 -6.47
CA HIS A 301 16.45 -16.35 -7.44
C HIS A 301 17.13 -17.54 -6.74
N GLU A 302 17.99 -17.26 -5.75
CA GLU A 302 18.66 -18.30 -4.97
C GLU A 302 17.72 -19.06 -4.04
N GLN A 303 16.74 -18.37 -3.41
CA GLN A 303 15.71 -19.03 -2.60
C GLN A 303 14.91 -20.06 -3.42
N LEU A 304 14.43 -19.69 -4.63
CA LEU A 304 13.72 -20.65 -5.49
C LEU A 304 14.63 -21.79 -5.95
N ARG A 305 15.90 -21.50 -6.27
CA ARG A 305 16.91 -22.50 -6.65
C ARG A 305 17.22 -23.49 -5.53
N ILE A 306 17.22 -23.04 -4.27
CA ILE A 306 17.36 -23.90 -3.08
C ILE A 306 16.13 -24.82 -2.95
N TYR A 307 14.91 -24.27 -3.04
CA TYR A 307 13.69 -25.10 -3.03
C TYR A 307 13.66 -26.12 -4.20
N GLY A 308 14.05 -25.70 -5.41
CA GLY A 308 14.18 -26.61 -6.55
C GLY A 308 15.16 -27.76 -6.27
N LYS A 309 16.35 -27.46 -5.71
CA LYS A 309 17.33 -28.49 -5.31
C LYS A 309 16.78 -29.45 -4.25
N ILE A 310 16.04 -28.95 -3.26
CA ILE A 310 15.40 -29.77 -2.20
C ILE A 310 14.31 -30.68 -2.80
N LEU A 311 13.52 -30.17 -3.74
CA LEU A 311 12.42 -30.89 -4.40
C LEU A 311 12.86 -31.78 -5.57
N GLY A 312 14.14 -31.75 -5.97
CA GLY A 312 14.64 -32.47 -7.15
C GLY A 312 14.21 -31.86 -8.50
N VAL A 313 13.78 -30.59 -8.52
CA VAL A 313 13.21 -29.93 -9.70
C VAL A 313 14.11 -28.81 -10.21
N MET A 314 14.41 -28.84 -11.51
CA MET A 314 15.22 -27.81 -12.17
C MET A 314 14.48 -26.47 -12.23
N VAL A 315 15.22 -25.40 -11.92
CA VAL A 315 14.77 -24.00 -12.00
C VAL A 315 15.42 -23.33 -13.21
N HIS A 316 14.60 -22.89 -14.16
CA HIS A 316 15.02 -22.16 -15.35
C HIS A 316 14.96 -20.65 -15.07
N SER A 317 15.98 -19.92 -15.50
CA SER A 317 16.05 -18.45 -15.35
C SER A 317 15.76 -17.79 -16.69
N VAL A 318 14.85 -16.83 -16.72
CA VAL A 318 14.26 -16.23 -17.93
C VAL A 318 14.24 -14.70 -17.78
N LYS A 319 14.63 -13.95 -18.81
CA LYS A 319 14.70 -12.48 -18.74
C LYS A 319 13.55 -11.78 -19.46
N ASP A 320 13.14 -12.28 -20.62
CA ASP A 320 12.16 -11.63 -21.49
C ASP A 320 11.13 -12.61 -22.10
N GLU A 321 10.25 -12.08 -22.95
CA GLU A 321 9.19 -12.84 -23.61
C GLU A 321 9.73 -13.88 -24.61
N ALA A 322 10.88 -13.64 -25.24
CA ALA A 322 11.51 -14.59 -26.15
C ALA A 322 12.16 -15.75 -25.38
N ASP A 323 12.90 -15.46 -24.32
CA ASP A 323 13.41 -16.46 -23.36
C ASP A 323 12.25 -17.32 -22.82
N LEU A 324 11.16 -16.69 -22.35
CA LEU A 324 10.01 -17.39 -21.78
C LEU A 324 9.33 -18.31 -22.81
N ARG A 325 9.17 -17.82 -24.04
CA ARG A 325 8.60 -18.56 -25.17
C ARG A 325 9.49 -19.74 -25.61
N ILE A 326 10.80 -19.66 -25.42
CA ILE A 326 11.74 -20.77 -25.66
C ILE A 326 11.61 -21.80 -24.53
N ALA A 327 11.74 -21.37 -23.28
CA ALA A 327 11.62 -22.25 -22.11
C ALA A 327 10.28 -23.00 -22.08
N LEU A 328 9.15 -22.33 -22.35
CA LEU A 328 7.83 -22.99 -22.42
C LEU A 328 7.65 -23.89 -23.65
N LYS A 329 8.47 -23.78 -24.70
CA LYS A 329 8.49 -24.75 -25.82
C LYS A 329 9.26 -26.02 -25.44
N GLU A 330 10.40 -25.88 -24.76
CA GLU A 330 11.20 -27.00 -24.27
C GLU A 330 10.46 -27.79 -23.18
N LEU A 331 9.78 -27.08 -22.28
CA LEU A 331 9.05 -27.65 -21.15
C LEU A 331 7.65 -28.18 -21.51
N LYS A 332 7.27 -28.27 -22.80
CA LYS A 332 5.96 -28.78 -23.25
C LYS A 332 5.60 -30.18 -22.76
N ASN A 333 6.60 -31.01 -22.45
CA ASN A 333 6.41 -32.38 -21.98
C ASN A 333 6.25 -32.47 -20.44
N LYS A 334 6.35 -31.33 -19.72
CA LYS A 334 6.04 -31.24 -18.29
C LYS A 334 4.54 -31.11 -18.09
N HIS A 335 4.04 -31.72 -17.01
CA HIS A 335 2.62 -31.68 -16.64
C HIS A 335 2.23 -30.31 -16.08
N THR A 336 3.11 -29.77 -15.22
CA THR A 336 2.93 -28.44 -14.61
C THR A 336 4.20 -27.63 -14.80
N VAL A 337 4.04 -26.34 -15.11
CA VAL A 337 5.11 -25.35 -15.08
C VAL A 337 4.68 -24.19 -14.18
N LEU A 338 5.47 -23.89 -13.15
CA LEU A 338 5.23 -22.76 -12.26
C LEU A 338 6.24 -21.65 -12.52
N ILE A 339 5.76 -20.42 -12.75
CA ILE A 339 6.56 -19.24 -13.03
C ILE A 339 6.51 -18.32 -11.81
N ASP A 340 7.65 -18.11 -11.15
CA ASP A 340 7.82 -17.10 -10.11
C ASP A 340 8.22 -15.77 -10.75
N THR A 341 7.38 -14.74 -10.67
CA THR A 341 7.71 -13.45 -11.29
C THR A 341 8.47 -12.51 -10.36
N VAL A 342 9.22 -11.58 -10.96
CA VAL A 342 9.78 -10.44 -10.24
C VAL A 342 8.69 -9.64 -9.52
N GLY A 343 8.98 -9.18 -8.29
CA GLY A 343 8.08 -8.30 -7.56
C GLY A 343 8.13 -6.87 -8.06
N VAL A 344 6.98 -6.35 -8.51
CA VAL A 344 6.84 -5.02 -9.10
C VAL A 344 5.77 -4.23 -8.34
N SER A 345 6.04 -2.95 -8.03
CA SER A 345 5.07 -2.04 -7.41
C SER A 345 3.83 -1.88 -8.30
N GLN A 346 2.63 -1.86 -7.73
CA GLN A 346 1.37 -1.78 -8.49
C GLN A 346 1.16 -0.44 -9.25
N ARG A 347 2.06 0.53 -9.03
CA ARG A 347 2.08 1.84 -9.71
C ARG A 347 3.18 1.95 -10.78
N ASP A 348 3.94 0.89 -10.99
CA ASP A 348 5.06 0.83 -11.94
C ASP A 348 4.60 0.38 -13.34
N GLN A 349 5.24 0.89 -14.39
CA GLN A 349 4.95 0.49 -15.77
C GLN A 349 5.38 -0.96 -16.05
N MET A 350 6.38 -1.46 -15.31
CA MET A 350 6.84 -2.86 -15.39
C MET A 350 5.75 -3.90 -15.04
N VAL A 351 4.64 -3.51 -14.42
CA VAL A 351 3.48 -4.42 -14.22
C VAL A 351 2.84 -4.77 -15.56
N THR A 352 2.63 -3.78 -16.42
CA THR A 352 2.07 -3.96 -17.77
C THR A 352 3.01 -4.79 -18.65
N GLU A 353 4.31 -4.55 -18.55
CA GLU A 353 5.34 -5.33 -19.24
C GLU A 353 5.34 -6.80 -18.78
N GLN A 354 5.28 -7.05 -17.46
CA GLN A 354 5.19 -8.40 -16.90
C GLN A 354 3.92 -9.13 -17.36
N VAL A 355 2.76 -8.47 -17.34
CA VAL A 355 1.50 -9.06 -17.84
C VAL A 355 1.58 -9.35 -19.33
N SER A 356 2.20 -8.46 -20.12
CA SER A 356 2.38 -8.63 -21.57
C SER A 356 3.30 -9.80 -21.89
N MET A 357 4.48 -9.88 -21.25
CA MET A 357 5.45 -10.97 -21.35
C MET A 357 4.80 -12.35 -21.11
N LEU A 358 3.97 -12.47 -20.07
CA LEU A 358 3.26 -13.72 -19.74
C LEU A 358 2.19 -14.10 -20.79
N GLN A 359 1.60 -13.12 -21.47
CA GLN A 359 0.61 -13.34 -22.53
C GLN A 359 1.27 -13.64 -23.89
N GLY A 360 2.32 -12.91 -24.25
CA GLY A 360 3.09 -13.09 -25.48
C GLY A 360 3.88 -14.39 -25.54
N ALA A 361 4.13 -15.03 -24.38
CA ALA A 361 4.85 -16.30 -24.23
C ALA A 361 4.34 -17.46 -25.11
N GLY A 362 3.12 -17.39 -25.65
CA GLY A 362 2.60 -18.38 -26.60
C GLY A 362 2.07 -19.67 -25.95
N ALA A 363 1.74 -19.60 -24.66
CA ALA A 363 1.07 -20.64 -23.89
C ALA A 363 -0.10 -20.04 -23.08
N ASN A 364 -1.06 -20.86 -22.65
CA ASN A 364 -2.16 -20.41 -21.80
C ASN A 364 -1.70 -20.27 -20.34
N VAL A 365 -1.04 -19.15 -20.01
CA VAL A 365 -0.50 -18.87 -18.67
C VAL A 365 -1.61 -18.42 -17.72
N LYS A 366 -1.97 -19.28 -16.77
CA LYS A 366 -2.92 -18.99 -15.69
C LYS A 366 -2.24 -18.14 -14.61
N ARG A 367 -2.53 -16.85 -14.54
CA ARG A 367 -1.96 -15.92 -13.54
C ARG A 367 -2.72 -16.06 -12.22
N LEU A 368 -1.99 -16.27 -11.13
CA LEU A 368 -2.50 -16.28 -9.75
C LEU A 368 -1.95 -15.05 -9.01
N LEU A 369 -2.83 -14.13 -8.63
CA LEU A 369 -2.45 -12.89 -7.95
C LEU A 369 -2.27 -13.13 -6.44
N CYS A 370 -1.06 -12.99 -5.93
CA CYS A 370 -0.81 -12.98 -4.50
C CYS A 370 -1.29 -11.66 -3.88
N LEU A 371 -2.08 -11.74 -2.80
CA LEU A 371 -2.65 -10.62 -2.06
C LEU A 371 -2.22 -10.70 -0.59
N ASN A 372 -1.48 -9.70 -0.11
CA ASN A 372 -1.05 -9.62 1.27
C ASN A 372 -2.23 -9.27 2.20
N ALA A 373 -2.58 -10.16 3.13
CA ALA A 373 -3.65 -9.94 4.10
C ALA A 373 -3.40 -8.77 5.06
N THR A 374 -2.15 -8.31 5.25
CA THR A 374 -1.83 -7.14 6.10
C THR A 374 -1.98 -5.79 5.40
N ALA A 375 -2.21 -5.75 4.08
CA ALA A 375 -2.31 -4.52 3.31
C ALA A 375 -3.66 -3.81 3.47
N THR A 376 -3.71 -2.49 3.28
CA THR A 376 -4.96 -1.74 3.33
C THR A 376 -5.87 -2.08 2.15
N GLN A 377 -7.17 -1.86 2.30
CA GLN A 377 -8.18 -2.14 1.28
C GLN A 377 -7.96 -1.33 -0.02
N GLU A 378 -7.48 -0.10 0.10
CA GLU A 378 -7.12 0.80 -1.01
C GLU A 378 -5.90 0.24 -1.75
N THR A 379 -4.87 -0.15 -1.00
CA THR A 379 -3.66 -0.80 -1.52
C THR A 379 -4.03 -2.07 -2.29
N LEU A 380 -4.87 -2.92 -1.71
CA LEU A 380 -5.35 -4.15 -2.34
C LEU A 380 -6.19 -3.87 -3.60
N SER A 381 -6.98 -2.79 -3.58
CA SER A 381 -7.78 -2.36 -4.75
C SER A 381 -6.90 -1.84 -5.89
N GLU A 382 -5.84 -1.09 -5.60
CA GLU A 382 -4.82 -0.71 -6.60
C GLU A 382 -4.14 -1.96 -7.18
N VAL A 383 -3.73 -2.90 -6.32
CA VAL A 383 -3.05 -4.14 -6.75
C VAL A 383 -3.94 -4.97 -7.66
N VAL A 384 -5.20 -5.20 -7.29
CA VAL A 384 -6.12 -5.95 -8.16
C VAL A 384 -6.36 -5.22 -9.47
N ARG A 385 -6.54 -3.89 -9.46
CA ARG A 385 -6.71 -3.09 -10.68
C ARG A 385 -5.48 -3.11 -11.60
N ALA A 386 -4.27 -3.12 -11.06
CA ALA A 386 -3.02 -3.13 -11.83
C ALA A 386 -2.73 -4.51 -12.47
N TYR A 387 -3.10 -5.60 -11.80
CA TYR A 387 -2.89 -6.97 -12.29
C TYR A 387 -4.13 -7.60 -12.98
N GLN A 388 -5.24 -6.85 -13.09
CA GLN A 388 -6.44 -7.24 -13.84
C GLN A 388 -6.16 -7.38 -15.35
N GLY A 389 -7.04 -8.08 -16.07
CA GLY A 389 -6.93 -8.36 -17.51
C GLY A 389 -6.87 -9.85 -17.83
N SER A 390 -6.66 -10.19 -19.11
CA SER A 390 -6.65 -11.57 -19.61
C SER A 390 -5.61 -12.45 -18.89
N GLY A 391 -5.97 -13.73 -18.70
CA GLY A 391 -5.15 -14.72 -18.02
C GLY A 391 -5.18 -14.66 -16.49
N LEU A 392 -5.82 -13.69 -15.84
CA LEU A 392 -6.01 -13.72 -14.38
C LEU A 392 -7.01 -14.83 -14.02
N ALA A 393 -6.51 -15.94 -13.47
CA ALA A 393 -7.30 -17.13 -13.15
C ALA A 393 -7.87 -17.10 -11.72
N GLY A 394 -7.23 -16.37 -10.81
CA GLY A 394 -7.63 -16.25 -9.41
C GLY A 394 -6.57 -15.58 -8.54
N CYS A 395 -6.72 -15.70 -7.23
CA CYS A 395 -5.80 -15.14 -6.24
C CYS A 395 -5.36 -16.14 -5.16
N ILE A 396 -4.28 -15.79 -4.46
CA ILE A 396 -3.79 -16.45 -3.24
C ILE A 396 -3.70 -15.38 -2.16
N MET A 397 -4.36 -15.58 -1.02
CA MET A 397 -4.17 -14.68 0.13
C MET A 397 -2.94 -15.14 0.92
N THR A 398 -1.98 -14.23 1.16
CA THR A 398 -0.73 -14.51 1.87
C THR A 398 -0.65 -13.75 3.19
N LYS A 399 0.25 -14.19 4.09
CA LYS A 399 0.52 -13.55 5.39
C LYS A 399 -0.71 -13.49 6.33
N LEU A 400 -1.56 -14.52 6.31
CA LEU A 400 -2.71 -14.63 7.24
C LEU A 400 -2.27 -14.81 8.71
N ASP A 401 -1.01 -15.13 8.96
CA ASP A 401 -0.31 -15.19 10.24
C ASP A 401 0.11 -13.81 10.76
N GLU A 402 0.46 -12.89 9.87
CA GLU A 402 0.82 -11.49 10.22
C GLU A 402 -0.41 -10.56 10.31
N ALA A 403 -1.60 -11.05 9.91
CA ALA A 403 -2.78 -10.22 9.70
C ALA A 403 -3.67 -10.08 10.96
N ALA A 404 -3.63 -8.90 11.58
CA ALA A 404 -4.50 -8.52 12.70
C ALA A 404 -6.00 -8.47 12.35
N ALA A 405 -6.34 -8.28 11.08
CA ALA A 405 -7.70 -8.41 10.52
C ALA A 405 -7.60 -8.94 9.08
N ILE A 406 -8.64 -9.63 8.61
CA ILE A 406 -8.69 -10.20 7.25
C ILE A 406 -9.92 -9.76 6.43
N GLY A 407 -10.86 -8.99 7.01
CA GLY A 407 -12.02 -8.47 6.29
C GLY A 407 -11.65 -7.54 5.12
N ASN A 408 -10.55 -6.81 5.25
CA ASN A 408 -9.93 -5.94 4.23
C ASN A 408 -9.67 -6.68 2.91
N VAL A 409 -9.07 -7.87 2.98
CA VAL A 409 -8.72 -8.67 1.79
C VAL A 409 -9.89 -9.52 1.31
N LEU A 410 -10.71 -10.04 2.23
CA LEU A 410 -11.94 -10.77 1.89
C LEU A 410 -12.94 -9.85 1.15
N ASP A 411 -13.09 -8.61 1.58
CA ASP A 411 -13.91 -7.58 0.92
C ASP A 411 -13.47 -7.34 -0.53
N VAL A 412 -12.17 -7.10 -0.76
CA VAL A 412 -11.64 -6.89 -2.11
C VAL A 412 -11.81 -8.14 -2.98
N VAL A 413 -11.56 -9.34 -2.45
CA VAL A 413 -11.77 -10.62 -3.16
C VAL A 413 -13.24 -10.79 -3.57
N ILE A 414 -14.18 -10.52 -2.65
CA ILE A 414 -15.63 -10.61 -2.89
C ILE A 414 -16.09 -9.56 -3.91
N ARG A 415 -15.78 -8.27 -3.71
CA ARG A 415 -16.21 -7.18 -4.60
C ARG A 415 -15.62 -7.29 -6.01
N GLN A 416 -14.39 -7.77 -6.14
CA GLN A 416 -13.73 -7.97 -7.44
C GLN A 416 -14.00 -9.35 -8.04
N LYS A 417 -14.84 -10.19 -7.39
CA LYS A 417 -15.20 -11.56 -7.81
C LYS A 417 -13.99 -12.41 -8.21
N LEU A 418 -12.95 -12.35 -7.38
CA LEU A 418 -11.74 -13.16 -7.59
C LEU A 418 -11.96 -14.55 -7.02
N ASN A 419 -11.72 -15.58 -7.84
CA ASN A 419 -11.67 -16.96 -7.36
C ASN A 419 -10.43 -17.15 -6.47
N LEU A 420 -10.63 -17.47 -5.20
CA LEU A 420 -9.58 -17.66 -4.21
C LEU A 420 -9.13 -19.13 -4.21
N PHE A 421 -7.91 -19.37 -4.66
CA PHE A 421 -7.35 -20.72 -4.81
C PHE A 421 -6.81 -21.25 -3.47
N TYR A 422 -6.00 -20.43 -2.79
CA TYR A 422 -5.30 -20.82 -1.57
C TYR A 422 -5.19 -19.66 -0.57
N VAL A 423 -4.98 -20.02 0.69
CA VAL A 423 -4.54 -19.11 1.75
C VAL A 423 -3.21 -19.60 2.35
N SER A 424 -2.34 -18.67 2.74
CA SER A 424 -1.02 -18.95 3.34
C SER A 424 -0.87 -18.21 4.67
N ASN A 425 -0.56 -18.97 5.72
CA ASN A 425 -0.63 -18.63 7.14
C ASN A 425 0.65 -19.00 7.91
N GLY A 426 1.80 -18.82 7.27
CA GLY A 426 3.11 -19.16 7.82
C GLY A 426 4.17 -19.32 6.73
N GLN A 427 5.33 -19.88 7.10
CA GLN A 427 6.53 -19.93 6.26
C GLN A 427 6.92 -21.37 5.83
N ARG A 428 6.34 -22.41 6.43
CA ARG A 428 6.66 -23.82 6.14
C ARG A 428 6.23 -24.25 4.74
N VAL A 429 6.94 -25.21 4.17
CA VAL A 429 6.80 -25.67 2.79
C VAL A 429 6.73 -27.20 2.78
N PRO A 430 5.60 -27.83 2.41
CA PRO A 430 4.37 -27.26 1.82
C PRO A 430 3.29 -26.80 2.82
N GLU A 431 3.48 -27.00 4.13
CA GLU A 431 2.38 -27.18 5.09
C GLU A 431 1.51 -25.94 5.28
N ASP A 432 2.13 -24.75 5.33
CA ASP A 432 1.45 -23.47 5.59
C ASP A 432 0.81 -22.88 4.31
N LEU A 433 0.35 -23.74 3.39
CA LEU A 433 -0.56 -23.42 2.30
C LEU A 433 -1.80 -24.28 2.47
N HIS A 434 -2.98 -23.68 2.39
CA HIS A 434 -4.27 -24.36 2.59
C HIS A 434 -5.27 -23.96 1.51
N LEU A 435 -6.23 -24.84 1.24
CA LEU A 435 -7.43 -24.46 0.50
C LEU A 435 -8.24 -23.41 1.29
N ALA A 436 -8.94 -22.55 0.57
CA ALA A 436 -9.82 -21.56 1.17
C ALA A 436 -11.19 -22.18 1.50
N ASP A 437 -11.48 -22.37 2.79
CA ASP A 437 -12.83 -22.62 3.29
C ASP A 437 -13.56 -21.26 3.49
N PRO A 438 -14.63 -20.97 2.73
CA PRO A 438 -15.37 -19.71 2.86
C PRO A 438 -16.03 -19.50 4.23
N ALA A 439 -16.51 -20.57 4.87
CA ALA A 439 -17.20 -20.48 6.16
C ALA A 439 -16.18 -20.20 7.27
N TYR A 440 -15.05 -20.90 7.27
CA TYR A 440 -13.95 -20.65 8.20
C TYR A 440 -13.37 -19.25 8.04
N LEU A 441 -13.09 -18.79 6.82
CA LEU A 441 -12.49 -17.47 6.58
C LEU A 441 -13.41 -16.32 7.01
N ILE A 442 -14.70 -16.39 6.66
CA ILE A 442 -15.68 -15.39 7.09
C ILE A 442 -15.90 -15.44 8.60
N ASP A 443 -16.01 -16.61 9.22
CA ASP A 443 -16.17 -16.70 10.68
C ASP A 443 -14.93 -16.21 11.44
N ARG A 444 -13.72 -16.53 10.94
CA ARG A 444 -12.44 -16.00 11.46
C ARG A 444 -12.37 -14.47 11.41
N ALA A 445 -12.85 -13.85 10.32
CA ALA A 445 -12.85 -12.39 10.17
C ALA A 445 -13.63 -11.68 11.30
N PHE A 446 -14.76 -12.25 11.73
CA PHE A 446 -15.56 -11.72 12.85
C PHE A 446 -15.16 -12.26 14.23
N LYS A 447 -14.33 -13.32 14.31
CA LYS A 447 -13.78 -13.85 15.57
C LYS A 447 -12.52 -13.14 16.06
N LEU A 448 -11.83 -12.41 15.17
CA LEU A 448 -10.73 -11.50 15.52
C LEU A 448 -11.29 -10.28 16.27
N LYS A 449 -11.67 -10.49 17.53
CA LYS A 449 -12.10 -9.43 18.44
C LYS A 449 -10.96 -8.43 18.64
N ARG A 450 -11.20 -7.19 18.20
CA ARG A 450 -10.41 -6.05 18.63
C ARG A 450 -10.84 -5.66 20.04
N ASP A 451 -10.21 -6.25 21.06
CA ASP A 451 -10.29 -5.75 22.43
C ASP A 451 -9.60 -4.36 22.56
N VAL A 452 -8.90 -3.92 21.51
CA VAL A 452 -8.37 -2.57 21.31
C VAL A 452 -9.50 -1.57 21.01
N VAL A 453 -10.11 -1.06 22.08
CA VAL A 453 -11.21 -0.05 22.08
C VAL A 453 -10.92 1.13 21.14
N TYR A 454 -9.67 1.60 21.07
CA TYR A 454 -9.21 2.75 20.28
C TYR A 454 -9.37 2.62 18.74
N THR A 455 -9.87 1.49 18.23
CA THR A 455 -10.06 1.24 16.80
C THR A 455 -11.46 0.70 16.46
N GLN A 456 -12.40 0.81 17.39
CA GLN A 456 -13.83 0.59 17.16
C GLN A 456 -14.51 1.96 17.04
N TYR A 457 -15.25 2.19 15.96
CA TYR A 457 -16.02 3.42 15.79
C TYR A 457 -17.13 3.53 16.83
N LEU A 458 -17.25 4.71 17.44
CA LEU A 458 -18.34 5.07 18.34
C LEU A 458 -19.64 5.25 17.54
N ASP A 459 -20.79 5.06 18.17
CA ASP A 459 -22.08 5.22 17.46
C ASP A 459 -22.29 6.64 16.91
N ALA A 460 -21.70 7.67 17.55
CA ALA A 460 -21.69 9.05 17.07
C ALA A 460 -20.84 9.27 15.80
N GLU A 461 -19.90 8.38 15.48
CA GLU A 461 -18.99 8.50 14.32
C GLU A 461 -19.55 7.79 13.07
N LEU A 462 -20.40 6.77 13.28
CA LEU A 462 -21.00 5.98 12.20
C LEU A 462 -21.78 6.83 11.16
N PRO A 463 -22.55 7.89 11.52
CA PRO A 463 -23.24 8.74 10.53
C PRO A 463 -22.27 9.38 9.53
N LEU A 464 -21.16 9.94 10.01
CA LEU A 464 -20.15 10.63 9.20
C LEU A 464 -19.35 9.67 8.30
N LEU A 465 -19.15 8.43 8.75
CA LEU A 465 -18.58 7.36 7.93
C LEU A 465 -19.56 6.88 6.83
N MET A 466 -20.86 7.10 7.01
CA MET A 466 -21.90 6.70 6.05
C MET A 466 -22.25 7.80 5.03
N SER A 467 -21.96 9.08 5.30
CA SER A 467 -22.14 10.17 4.33
C SER A 467 -21.08 10.20 3.22
N ASN A 468 -19.83 9.86 3.55
CA ASN A 468 -18.67 10.29 2.75
C ASN A 468 -18.26 9.35 1.59
N ASP A 469 -18.98 8.25 1.34
CA ASP A 469 -18.68 7.33 0.23
C ASP A 469 -19.84 7.20 -0.75
N HIS A 470 -19.87 8.13 -1.71
CA HIS A 470 -20.67 8.11 -2.95
C HIS A 470 -19.80 7.81 -4.20
N GLY A 471 -18.51 7.47 -4.02
CA GLY A 471 -17.50 7.58 -5.10
C GLY A 471 -17.10 6.27 -5.78
N LEU A 472 -17.36 5.12 -5.16
CA LEU A 472 -16.89 3.82 -5.65
C LEU A 472 -18.01 3.00 -6.30
N ARG A 473 -17.69 2.41 -7.47
CA ARG A 473 -18.64 1.73 -8.37
C ARG A 473 -19.44 0.62 -7.69
N GLU A 474 -20.64 0.42 -8.22
CA GLU A 474 -21.70 -0.47 -7.71
C GLU A 474 -21.20 -1.84 -7.26
N VAL A 475 -21.55 -2.20 -6.02
CA VAL A 475 -21.34 -3.53 -5.45
C VAL A 475 -22.35 -4.49 -6.08
N HIS A 476 -22.05 -4.98 -7.28
CA HIS A 476 -22.84 -6.00 -7.97
C HIS A 476 -22.65 -7.39 -7.34
N LEU A 477 -23.06 -7.56 -6.08
CA LEU A 477 -23.44 -8.88 -5.59
C LEU A 477 -24.72 -9.30 -6.32
N GLY A 478 -24.76 -10.53 -6.81
CA GLY A 478 -25.81 -11.06 -7.70
C GLY A 478 -26.92 -11.79 -6.95
#